data_AF-A0A1G0WAJ3-F1
#
_entry.id   AF-A0A1G0WAJ3-F1
#
_cell.length_a   1.000
_cell.length_b   1.000
_cell.length_c   1.000
_cell.angle_alpha   90.00
_cell.angle_beta   90.00
_cell.angle_gamma   90.00
#
_symmetry.space_group_name_H-M   'P 1'
#
loop_
_entity.id
_entity.type
_entity.pdbx_description
1 polymer ?
#
loop_
_entity_poly.entity_id
_entity_poly.type
_entity_poly.pdbx_seq_one_letter_code
_entity_poly.pdbx_strand_id
1 'polypeptide(L)'
;MKSNEFYNTVKKITLKDARYAPDAYEFVNDAVIFTVKLFEQQKGKARHVTGMELLVGIKEYAIKKFGPMSLEIFQEWGIREPISIGNIVFNMIEYNLLSKTDKDSLDDFNVNYNFEEELRRPFIPKILKRQKKLPKIA
;
A
#
# COMPACT_ATOMS: atom_id res chain seq x y z
N MET A 1 14.75 1.24 13.64
CA MET A 1 13.85 2.00 14.54
C MET A 1 13.70 3.40 13.97
N LYS A 2 12.48 3.92 13.81
CA LYS A 2 12.28 5.30 13.34
C LYS A 2 12.72 6.30 14.42
N SER A 3 13.05 7.52 14.02
CA SER A 3 13.43 8.57 14.97
C SER A 3 12.21 9.10 15.72
N ASN A 4 12.41 9.68 16.91
CA ASN A 4 11.35 10.39 17.63
C ASN A 4 10.74 11.51 16.78
N GLU A 5 11.55 12.17 15.94
CA GLU A 5 11.09 13.18 14.98
C GLU A 5 10.08 12.62 13.97
N PHE A 6 10.25 11.38 13.50
CA PHE A 6 9.28 10.73 12.63
C PHE A 6 7.92 10.57 13.34
N TYR A 7 7.91 10.00 14.54
CA TYR A 7 6.67 9.80 15.30
C TYR A 7 5.97 11.11 15.67
N ASN A 8 6.74 12.15 16.03
CA ASN A 8 6.21 13.48 16.28
C ASN A 8 5.57 14.08 15.02
N THR A 9 6.18 13.85 13.86
CA THR A 9 5.65 14.33 12.58
C THR A 9 4.38 13.58 12.19
N VAL A 10 4.36 12.25 12.31
CA VAL A 10 3.15 11.44 12.10
C VAL A 10 2.01 11.89 13.03
N LYS A 11 2.32 12.19 14.30
CA LYS A 11 1.32 12.74 15.23
C LYS A 11 0.74 14.09 14.76
N LYS A 12 1.56 14.97 14.18
CA LYS A 12 1.06 16.24 13.60
C LYS A 12 0.17 15.97 12.38
N ILE A 13 0.55 15.01 11.54
CA ILE A 13 -0.26 14.62 10.39
C ILE A 13 -1.61 14.09 10.85
N THR A 14 -1.67 13.16 11.82
CA THR A 14 -2.92 12.55 12.27
C THR A 14 -3.84 13.51 13.01
N LEU A 15 -3.29 14.58 13.62
CA LEU A 15 -4.08 15.69 14.16
C LEU A 15 -4.78 16.51 13.06
N LYS A 16 -4.18 16.60 11.86
CA LYS A 16 -4.75 17.32 10.71
C LYS A 16 -5.67 16.41 9.86
N ASP A 17 -5.30 15.14 9.71
CA ASP A 17 -6.02 14.14 8.94
C ASP A 17 -6.15 12.84 9.76
N ALA A 18 -7.29 12.67 10.42
CA ALA A 18 -7.59 11.53 11.28
C ALA A 18 -8.13 10.31 10.52
N ARG A 19 -8.15 10.32 9.17
CA ARG A 19 -8.67 9.20 8.37
C ARG A 19 -7.81 7.94 8.47
N TYR A 20 -6.53 8.08 8.81
CA TYR A 20 -5.56 6.99 8.83
C TYR A 20 -4.87 6.87 10.20
N ALA A 21 -4.70 5.63 10.66
CA ALA A 21 -3.99 5.36 11.91
C ALA A 21 -2.49 5.72 11.81
N PRO A 22 -1.81 6.10 12.91
CA PRO A 22 -0.36 6.37 12.91
C PRO A 22 0.46 5.21 12.34
N ASP A 23 0.08 3.97 12.65
CA ASP A 23 0.70 2.73 12.17
C ASP A 23 0.65 2.60 10.64
N ALA A 24 -0.37 3.18 9.99
CA ALA A 24 -0.48 3.24 8.53
C ALA A 24 0.69 3.98 7.91
N TYR A 25 1.11 5.10 8.52
CA TYR A 25 2.23 5.91 8.04
C TYR A 25 3.56 5.21 8.22
N GLU A 26 3.75 4.50 9.34
CA GLU A 26 4.94 3.67 9.55
C GLU A 26 5.01 2.54 8.50
N PHE A 27 3.89 1.84 8.30
CA PHE A 27 3.80 0.78 7.32
C PHE A 27 4.07 1.28 5.90
N VAL A 28 3.43 2.38 5.46
CA VAL A 28 3.63 2.94 4.12
C VAL A 28 5.07 3.39 3.93
N ASN A 29 5.71 4.00 4.93
CA ASN A 29 7.12 4.34 4.86
C ASN A 29 7.99 3.11 4.59
N ASP A 30 7.77 2.02 5.33
CA ASP A 30 8.54 0.79 5.14
C ASP A 30 8.23 0.11 3.81
N ALA A 31 6.98 0.15 3.37
CA ALA A 31 6.55 -0.38 2.09
C ALA A 31 7.17 0.37 0.90
N VAL A 32 7.29 1.71 0.97
CA VAL A 32 8.00 2.51 -0.04
C VAL A 32 9.47 2.06 -0.14
N ILE A 33 10.17 1.94 0.99
CA ILE A 33 11.57 1.47 1.03
C ILE A 33 11.69 0.05 0.45
N PHE A 34 10.78 -0.84 0.83
CA PHE A 34 10.73 -2.21 0.29
C PHE A 34 10.56 -2.19 -1.23
N THR A 35 9.64 -1.37 -1.72
CA THR A 35 9.30 -1.31 -3.14
C THR A 35 10.46 -0.77 -3.98
N VAL A 36 11.10 0.33 -3.54
CA VAL A 36 12.29 0.87 -4.21
C VAL A 36 13.38 -0.20 -4.33
N LYS A 37 13.68 -0.91 -3.24
CA LYS A 37 14.69 -1.98 -3.23
C LYS A 37 14.33 -3.16 -4.13
N LEU A 38 13.05 -3.55 -4.14
CA LEU A 38 12.56 -4.62 -4.99
C LEU A 38 12.77 -4.28 -6.48
N PHE A 39 12.45 -3.05 -6.89
CA PHE A 39 12.63 -2.62 -8.28
C PHE A 39 14.09 -2.38 -8.65
N GLU A 40 14.91 -1.88 -7.73
CA GLU A 40 16.36 -1.79 -7.91
C GLU A 40 16.98 -3.15 -8.22
N GLN A 41 16.59 -4.19 -7.48
CA GLN A 41 17.07 -5.56 -7.70
C GLN A 41 16.60 -6.15 -9.03
N GLN A 42 15.38 -5.84 -9.47
CA GLN A 42 14.81 -6.38 -10.72
C GLN A 42 15.33 -5.66 -11.98
N LYS A 43 15.52 -4.34 -11.92
CA LYS A 43 15.81 -3.48 -13.10
C LYS A 43 17.23 -2.87 -13.08
N GLY A 44 18.01 -3.11 -12.04
CA GLY A 44 19.43 -2.71 -11.94
C GLY A 44 19.68 -1.21 -11.75
N LYS A 45 18.66 -0.38 -11.50
CA LYS A 45 18.81 1.06 -11.24
C LYS A 45 17.80 1.57 -10.21
N ALA A 46 18.28 2.40 -9.30
CA ALA A 46 17.45 3.23 -8.41
C ALA A 46 16.69 4.24 -9.26
N ARG A 47 15.36 4.15 -9.24
CA ARG A 47 14.48 5.12 -9.92
C ARG A 47 13.27 5.40 -9.06
N HIS A 48 12.63 6.53 -9.36
CA HIS A 48 11.33 6.85 -8.81
C HIS A 48 10.29 5.78 -9.18
N VAL A 49 9.53 5.33 -8.18
CA VAL A 49 8.51 4.28 -8.30
C VAL A 49 7.19 4.96 -8.65
N THR A 50 6.51 4.50 -9.70
CA THR A 50 5.19 5.06 -10.06
C THR A 50 4.14 4.68 -9.03
N GLY A 51 3.00 5.40 -8.96
CA GLY A 51 1.89 5.07 -8.05
C GLY A 51 1.44 3.61 -8.18
N MET A 52 1.32 3.10 -9.41
CA MET A 52 0.95 1.70 -9.66
C MET A 52 2.03 0.71 -9.19
N GLU A 53 3.31 0.99 -9.43
CA GLU A 53 4.41 0.15 -8.94
C GLU A 53 4.43 0.15 -7.39
N LEU A 54 4.10 1.28 -6.77
CA LEU A 54 4.00 1.40 -5.32
C LEU A 54 2.83 0.59 -4.74
N LEU A 55 1.66 0.62 -5.38
CA LEU A 55 0.50 -0.19 -4.97
C LEU A 55 0.83 -1.70 -4.98
N VAL A 56 1.51 -2.16 -6.04
CA VAL A 56 1.97 -3.56 -6.13
C VAL A 56 2.96 -3.88 -5.02
N GLY A 57 3.95 -3.03 -4.80
CA GLY A 57 4.95 -3.24 -3.75
C GLY A 57 4.36 -3.21 -2.34
N ILE A 58 3.37 -2.34 -2.08
CA ILE A 58 2.61 -2.29 -0.83
C ILE A 58 1.85 -3.59 -0.60
N LYS A 59 1.15 -4.10 -1.62
CA LYS A 59 0.46 -5.39 -1.51
C LYS A 59 1.45 -6.51 -1.15
N GLU A 60 2.57 -6.61 -1.87
CA GLU A 60 3.57 -7.65 -1.62
C GLU A 60 4.17 -7.53 -0.22
N TYR A 61 4.47 -6.31 0.21
CA TYR A 61 4.97 -6.06 1.56
C TYR A 61 3.94 -6.40 2.64
N ALA A 62 2.67 -6.06 2.44
CA ALA A 62 1.58 -6.42 3.36
C ALA A 62 1.47 -7.93 3.52
N ILE A 63 1.38 -8.66 2.40
CA ILE A 63 1.32 -10.13 2.40
C ILE A 63 2.54 -10.73 3.09
N LYS A 64 3.73 -10.18 2.84
CA LYS A 64 4.96 -10.66 3.49
C LYS A 64 4.97 -10.42 5.00
N LYS A 65 4.41 -9.29 5.47
CA LYS A 65 4.45 -8.88 6.88
C LYS A 65 3.32 -9.49 7.70
N PHE A 66 2.12 -9.59 7.14
CA PHE A 66 0.89 -9.94 7.85
C PHE A 66 0.16 -11.17 7.29
N GLY A 67 0.57 -11.65 6.11
CA GLY A 67 -0.04 -12.80 5.47
C GLY A 67 -1.55 -12.60 5.25
N PRO A 68 -2.40 -13.55 5.66
CA PRO A 68 -3.84 -13.49 5.42
C PRO A 68 -4.56 -12.38 6.18
N MET A 69 -3.94 -11.80 7.22
CA MET A 69 -4.51 -10.70 8.02
C MET A 69 -4.30 -9.30 7.41
N SER A 70 -3.63 -9.23 6.26
CA SER A 70 -3.26 -7.95 5.65
C SER A 70 -4.45 -7.03 5.41
N LEU A 71 -5.59 -7.61 4.99
CA LEU A 71 -6.78 -6.83 4.68
C LEU A 71 -7.43 -6.26 5.95
N GLU A 72 -7.55 -7.07 6.99
CA GLU A 72 -8.16 -6.67 8.26
C GLU A 72 -7.33 -5.54 8.91
N ILE A 73 -6.00 -5.63 8.86
CA ILE A 73 -5.10 -4.58 9.34
C ILE A 73 -5.25 -3.29 8.50
N PHE A 74 -5.34 -3.41 7.18
CA PHE A 74 -5.57 -2.24 6.31
C PHE A 74 -6.88 -1.54 6.65
N GLN A 75 -7.96 -2.31 6.84
CA GLN A 75 -9.27 -1.77 7.20
C GLN A 75 -9.25 -1.05 8.56
N GLU A 76 -8.58 -1.63 9.57
CA GLU A 76 -8.41 -1.01 10.89
C GLU A 76 -7.63 0.31 10.80
N TRP A 77 -6.64 0.38 9.91
CA TRP A 77 -5.86 1.58 9.67
C TRP A 77 -6.52 2.62 8.75
N GLY A 78 -7.74 2.36 8.28
CA GLY A 78 -8.47 3.24 7.36
C GLY A 78 -8.04 3.14 5.90
N ILE A 79 -7.18 2.17 5.54
CA ILE A 79 -6.76 1.89 4.17
C ILE A 79 -7.80 0.97 3.52
N ARG A 80 -8.70 1.55 2.72
CA ARG A 80 -9.79 0.79 2.07
C ARG A 80 -9.59 0.63 0.57
N GLU A 81 -8.95 1.60 -0.05
CA GLU A 81 -8.83 1.71 -1.50
C GLU A 81 -7.43 2.20 -1.89
N PRO A 82 -7.01 2.02 -3.15
CA PRO A 82 -5.72 2.51 -3.65
C PRO A 82 -5.46 3.99 -3.34
N ILE A 83 -6.49 4.81 -3.48
CA ILE A 83 -6.43 6.25 -3.18
C ILE A 83 -6.10 6.55 -1.71
N SER A 84 -6.39 5.62 -0.79
CA SER A 84 -6.02 5.74 0.63
C SER A 84 -4.50 5.76 0.81
N ILE A 85 -3.79 4.93 0.05
CA ILE A 85 -2.32 4.94 0.02
C ILE A 85 -1.82 6.27 -0.55
N GLY A 86 -2.41 6.74 -1.65
CA GLY A 86 -2.07 8.02 -2.24
C GLY A 86 -2.19 9.15 -1.22
N ASN A 87 -3.30 9.22 -0.50
CA ASN A 87 -3.51 10.22 0.54
C ASN A 87 -2.44 10.14 1.64
N ILE A 88 -2.08 8.94 2.12
CA ILE A 88 -1.02 8.77 3.12
C ILE A 88 0.33 9.26 2.58
N VAL A 89 0.70 8.88 1.36
CA VAL A 89 1.94 9.31 0.72
C VAL A 89 2.00 10.83 0.57
N PHE A 90 0.92 11.46 0.10
CA PHE A 90 0.87 12.91 -0.08
C PHE A 90 0.84 13.67 1.26
N ASN A 91 0.18 13.13 2.28
CA ASN A 91 0.28 13.63 3.64
C ASN A 91 1.73 13.61 4.15
N MET A 92 2.48 12.53 3.87
CA MET A 92 3.89 12.43 4.23
C MET A 92 4.78 13.39 3.43
N ILE A 93 4.48 13.64 2.16
CA ILE A 93 5.18 14.62 1.31
C ILE A 93 4.99 16.05 1.87
N GLU A 94 3.78 16.41 2.29
CA GLU A 94 3.50 17.74 2.86
C GLU A 94 4.40 18.06 4.06
N TYR A 95 4.76 17.04 4.83
CA TYR A 95 5.62 17.16 6.02
C TYR A 95 7.08 16.75 5.77
N ASN A 96 7.51 16.66 4.50
CA ASN A 96 8.88 16.31 4.10
C ASN A 96 9.39 14.93 4.60
N LEU A 97 8.48 13.99 4.90
CA LEU A 97 8.84 12.61 5.24
C LEU A 97 9.13 11.77 3.99
N LEU A 98 8.52 12.14 2.86
CA LEU A 98 8.75 11.54 1.55
C LEU A 98 8.98 12.65 0.52
N SER A 99 9.71 12.31 -0.55
CA SER A 99 9.93 13.20 -1.68
C SER A 99 9.05 12.80 -2.86
N LYS A 100 8.61 13.79 -3.64
CA LYS A 100 7.90 13.59 -4.90
C LYS A 100 8.71 14.12 -6.08
N THR A 101 8.37 13.66 -7.27
CA THR A 101 8.76 14.28 -8.55
C THR A 101 7.66 15.22 -9.04
N ASP A 102 7.94 16.00 -10.08
CA ASP A 102 6.94 16.91 -10.68
C ASP A 102 5.82 16.17 -11.42
N LYS A 103 6.01 14.88 -11.71
CA LYS A 103 5.05 14.05 -12.43
C LYS A 103 4.10 13.30 -11.50
N ASP A 104 4.41 13.24 -10.22
CA ASP A 104 3.58 12.51 -9.26
C ASP A 104 2.32 13.28 -8.92
N SER A 105 1.20 12.60 -9.05
CA SER A 105 -0.13 13.11 -8.75
C SER A 105 -0.87 12.15 -7.84
N LEU A 106 -1.85 12.68 -7.11
CA LEU A 106 -2.74 11.83 -6.32
C LEU A 106 -3.59 10.92 -7.23
N ASP A 107 -3.85 11.35 -8.47
CA ASP A 107 -4.59 10.58 -9.48
C ASP A 107 -3.88 9.28 -9.90
N ASP A 108 -2.57 9.17 -9.70
CA ASP A 108 -1.82 7.92 -9.92
C ASP A 108 -2.31 6.78 -9.01
N PHE A 109 -3.05 7.11 -7.95
CA PHE A 109 -3.69 6.19 -7.03
C PHE A 109 -5.19 6.06 -7.25
N ASN A 110 -5.79 6.82 -8.17
CA ASN A 110 -7.20 6.70 -8.53
C ASN A 110 -7.38 5.67 -9.66
N VAL A 111 -7.03 4.42 -9.34
CA VAL A 111 -7.04 3.30 -10.28
C VAL A 111 -8.05 2.25 -9.86
N ASN A 112 -8.60 1.52 -10.84
CA ASN A 112 -9.45 0.36 -10.57
C ASN A 112 -8.60 -0.83 -10.08
N TYR A 113 -8.16 -0.76 -8.83
CA TYR A 113 -7.35 -1.79 -8.17
C TYR A 113 -8.02 -2.21 -6.86
N ASN A 114 -8.40 -3.48 -6.78
CA ASN A 114 -9.15 -4.00 -5.64
C ASN A 114 -8.20 -4.61 -4.59
N PHE A 115 -7.91 -3.88 -3.51
CA PHE A 115 -7.05 -4.38 -2.45
C PHE A 115 -7.60 -5.63 -1.77
N GLU A 116 -8.90 -5.71 -1.55
CA GLU A 116 -9.50 -6.89 -0.92
C GLU A 116 -9.24 -8.14 -1.77
N GLU A 117 -9.52 -8.09 -3.06
CA GLU A 117 -9.28 -9.22 -3.95
C GLU A 117 -7.78 -9.57 -3.97
N GLU A 118 -6.92 -8.57 -4.15
CA GLU A 118 -5.49 -8.77 -4.33
C GLU A 118 -4.79 -9.29 -3.05
N LEU A 119 -5.25 -8.89 -1.86
CA LEU A 119 -4.73 -9.37 -0.58
C LEU A 119 -5.28 -10.75 -0.20
N ARG A 120 -6.53 -11.07 -0.56
CA ARG A 120 -7.13 -12.39 -0.30
C ARG A 120 -6.67 -13.46 -1.30
N ARG A 121 -6.47 -13.11 -2.57
CA ARG A 121 -6.19 -14.04 -3.69
C ARG A 121 -5.06 -15.06 -3.42
N PRO A 122 -3.93 -14.71 -2.79
CA PRO A 122 -2.86 -15.67 -2.49
C PRO A 122 -3.29 -16.80 -1.55
N PHE A 123 -4.31 -16.58 -0.72
CA PHE A 123 -4.76 -17.51 0.31
C PHE A 123 -6.02 -18.29 -0.07
N ILE A 124 -6.62 -18.01 -1.23
CA ILE A 124 -7.78 -18.77 -1.72
C ILE A 124 -7.34 -20.18 -2.14
N PRO A 125 -7.87 -21.25 -1.51
CA PRO A 125 -7.54 -22.62 -1.88
C PRO A 125 -7.82 -22.91 -3.37
N LYS A 126 -6.90 -23.63 -4.02
CA LYS A 126 -6.99 -23.95 -5.46
C LYS A 126 -8.27 -24.73 -5.84
N ILE A 127 -8.87 -25.44 -4.88
CA ILE A 127 -10.10 -26.22 -5.08
C ILE A 127 -11.31 -25.31 -5.40
N LEU A 128 -11.38 -24.12 -4.80
CA LEU A 128 -12.46 -23.15 -5.05
C LEU A 128 -12.32 -22.44 -6.41
N LYS A 129 -11.12 -22.43 -7.02
CA LYS A 129 -10.90 -21.85 -8.36
C LYS A 129 -11.57 -22.67 -9.47
N ARG A 130 -11.90 -23.94 -9.21
CA ARG A 130 -12.43 -24.89 -10.21
C ARG A 130 -13.98 -24.90 -10.30
N GLN A 131 -14.69 -24.42 -9.28
CA GLN A 131 -16.17 -24.44 -9.24
C GLN A 131 -16.83 -23.33 -10.08
N LYS A 132 -16.12 -22.25 -10.45
CA LYS A 132 -16.62 -21.23 -11.39
C LYS A 132 -16.77 -21.72 -12.85
N LYS A 133 -16.44 -22.99 -13.13
CA LYS A 133 -16.56 -23.65 -14.45
C LYS A 133 -17.52 -24.86 -14.42
N LEU A 134 -18.52 -24.89 -13.54
CA LEU A 134 -19.57 -25.90 -13.65
C LEU A 134 -20.49 -25.54 -14.84
N PRO A 135 -20.65 -26.40 -15.85
CA PRO A 135 -21.59 -26.15 -16.94
C PRO A 135 -23.01 -26.06 -16.36
N LYS A 136 -23.80 -25.11 -16.85
CA LYS A 136 -25.24 -25.09 -16.58
C LYS A 136 -25.82 -26.39 -17.12
N ILE A 137 -26.37 -27.21 -16.24
CA ILE A 137 -27.14 -28.38 -16.63
C ILE A 137 -28.37 -27.83 -17.36
N ALA A 138 -28.46 -28.15 -18.66
CA ALA A 138 -29.59 -27.83 -19.52
C ALA A 138 -30.76 -28.77 -19.23
#